data_AF-A0A953FIS2-F1
#
_entry.id   AF-A0A953FIS2-F1
#
_cell.length_a   1.000
_cell.length_b   1.000
_cell.length_c   1.000
_cell.angle_alpha   90.00
_cell.angle_beta   90.00
_cell.angle_gamma   90.00
#
_symmetry.space_group_name_H-M   'P 1'
#
loop_
_entity.id
_entity.type
_entity.pdbx_description
1 polymer ?
#
loop_
_entity_poly.entity_id
_entity_poly.type
_entity_poly.pdbx_seq_one_letter_code
_entity_poly.pdbx_strand_id
1 'polypeptide(L)'
;MEPNTTTPLPQLKDIFDKLRQGAYITHEQGTLHAALAEHYEDYKHYFEPLGLNLVRHPRDFFFFHTEAAEGTPPAASLAPMAVFCFIMIEAAANEGRPIEEYLLTERFTLAGMPHLKSDRYKAHMRAVEVDDENGLRKLIRSMATKGWVEYNNDDTFRFLRPFHRLFDKCQEISQAAEQENRDVLPGLEPKIDPEMN
;
A
#
# COMPACT_ATOMS: atom_id res chain seq x y z
N MET A 1 -13.86 -26.21 -35.38
CA MET A 1 -14.28 -25.16 -34.45
C MET A 1 -14.34 -25.81 -33.09
N GLU A 2 -13.27 -25.69 -32.30
CA GLU A 2 -13.32 -26.13 -30.91
C GLU A 2 -14.17 -25.12 -30.12
N PRO A 3 -15.06 -25.57 -29.23
CA PRO A 3 -15.78 -24.65 -28.36
C PRO A 3 -14.76 -24.02 -27.40
N ASN A 4 -14.56 -22.69 -27.51
CA ASN A 4 -13.89 -21.90 -26.49
C ASN A 4 -14.63 -22.10 -25.17
N THR A 5 -14.12 -23.02 -24.35
CA THR A 5 -14.60 -23.26 -23.00
C THR A 5 -13.95 -22.20 -22.12
N THR A 6 -14.54 -20.99 -22.11
CA THR A 6 -14.16 -19.97 -21.14
C THR A 6 -14.45 -20.53 -19.74
N THR A 7 -13.41 -20.87 -18.99
CA THR A 7 -13.53 -21.20 -17.57
C THR A 7 -14.31 -20.08 -16.87
N PRO A 8 -15.42 -20.38 -16.18
CA PRO A 8 -16.20 -19.34 -15.53
C PRO A 8 -15.37 -18.72 -14.41
N LEU A 9 -15.10 -17.42 -14.49
CA LEU A 9 -14.39 -16.65 -13.46
C LEU A 9 -15.38 -16.24 -12.35
N PRO A 10 -15.34 -16.84 -11.15
CA PRO A 10 -16.30 -16.54 -10.09
C PRO A 10 -16.23 -15.06 -9.65
N GLN A 11 -17.36 -14.42 -9.35
CA GLN A 11 -17.35 -13.04 -8.80
C GLN A 11 -16.55 -12.00 -9.61
N LEU A 12 -16.33 -12.25 -10.92
CA LEU A 12 -15.47 -11.44 -11.79
C LEU A 12 -15.78 -9.95 -11.70
N LYS A 13 -17.07 -9.59 -11.74
CA LYS A 13 -17.53 -8.21 -11.67
C LYS A 13 -17.08 -7.53 -10.37
N ASP A 14 -17.28 -8.17 -9.23
CA ASP A 14 -16.97 -7.58 -7.92
C ASP A 14 -15.46 -7.48 -7.70
N ILE A 15 -14.70 -8.48 -8.14
CA ILE A 15 -13.24 -8.45 -8.16
C ILE A 15 -12.75 -7.28 -9.01
N PHE A 16 -13.20 -7.19 -10.25
CA PHE A 16 -12.79 -6.14 -11.17
C PHE A 16 -13.14 -4.75 -10.63
N ASP A 17 -14.36 -4.56 -10.13
CA ASP A 17 -14.81 -3.28 -9.57
C ASP A 17 -13.98 -2.84 -8.35
N LYS A 18 -13.54 -3.77 -7.50
CA LYS A 18 -12.64 -3.46 -6.37
C LYS A 18 -11.24 -3.11 -6.87
N LEU A 19 -10.65 -3.97 -7.69
CA LEU A 19 -9.27 -3.84 -8.12
C LEU A 19 -9.04 -2.60 -8.99
N ARG A 20 -9.97 -2.26 -9.91
CA ARG A 20 -9.87 -1.05 -10.75
C ARG A 20 -9.90 0.26 -9.94
N GLN A 21 -10.44 0.22 -8.73
CA GLN A 21 -10.43 1.36 -7.82
C GLN A 21 -9.09 1.49 -7.06
N GLY A 22 -8.12 0.63 -7.33
CA GLY A 22 -6.87 0.56 -6.56
C GLY A 22 -7.05 -0.03 -5.16
N ALA A 23 -8.10 -0.83 -4.95
CA ALA A 23 -8.27 -1.57 -3.70
C ALA A 23 -7.48 -2.88 -3.72
N TYR A 24 -7.16 -3.36 -2.52
CA TYR A 24 -6.58 -4.67 -2.29
C TYR A 24 -7.66 -5.70 -1.99
N ILE A 25 -7.44 -6.94 -2.41
CA ILE A 25 -8.23 -8.10 -2.01
C ILE A 25 -7.38 -9.00 -1.12
N THR A 26 -7.82 -9.13 0.13
CA THR A 26 -7.18 -9.82 1.25
C THR A 26 -8.05 -10.98 1.73
N HIS A 27 -7.51 -11.86 2.58
CA HIS A 27 -8.23 -13.02 3.10
C HIS A 27 -9.53 -12.65 3.83
N GLU A 28 -9.58 -11.48 4.47
CA GLU A 28 -10.76 -10.92 5.14
C GLU A 28 -11.97 -10.75 4.20
N GLN A 29 -11.75 -10.71 2.89
CA GLN A 29 -12.81 -10.59 1.87
C GLN A 29 -13.34 -11.94 1.38
N GLY A 30 -12.97 -13.03 2.06
CA GLY A 30 -13.59 -14.35 1.93
C GLY A 30 -13.61 -14.87 0.50
N THR A 31 -14.82 -14.99 -0.07
CA THR A 31 -15.04 -15.59 -1.39
C THR A 31 -14.26 -14.88 -2.51
N LEU A 32 -14.13 -13.55 -2.45
CA LEU A 32 -13.38 -12.79 -3.47
C LEU A 32 -11.90 -13.19 -3.50
N HIS A 33 -11.31 -13.41 -2.32
CA HIS A 33 -9.92 -13.85 -2.19
C HIS A 33 -9.77 -15.31 -2.60
N ALA A 34 -10.69 -16.18 -2.17
CA ALA A 34 -10.68 -17.59 -2.55
C ALA A 34 -10.74 -17.77 -4.08
N ALA A 35 -11.63 -17.04 -4.76
CA ALA A 35 -11.75 -17.09 -6.21
C ALA A 35 -10.43 -16.68 -6.91
N LEU A 36 -9.81 -15.58 -6.49
CA LEU A 36 -8.52 -15.14 -7.02
C LEU A 36 -7.37 -16.10 -6.71
N ALA A 37 -7.37 -16.73 -5.54
CA ALA A 37 -6.33 -17.66 -5.14
C ALA A 37 -6.41 -18.99 -5.90
N GLU A 38 -7.62 -19.48 -6.17
CA GLU A 38 -7.88 -20.75 -6.88
C GLU A 38 -7.68 -20.62 -8.40
N HIS A 39 -8.11 -19.50 -8.98
CA HIS A 39 -8.11 -19.28 -10.44
C HIS A 39 -7.17 -18.16 -10.89
N TYR A 40 -6.07 -17.93 -10.16
CA TYR A 40 -5.18 -16.77 -10.37
C TYR A 40 -4.74 -16.59 -11.83
N GLU A 41 -4.25 -17.64 -12.48
CA GLU A 41 -3.77 -17.58 -13.86
C GLU A 41 -4.90 -17.26 -14.85
N ASP A 42 -6.12 -17.76 -14.61
CA ASP A 42 -7.28 -17.47 -15.46
C ASP A 42 -7.67 -15.98 -15.37
N TYR A 43 -7.68 -15.39 -14.17
CA TYR A 43 -7.92 -13.95 -14.02
C TYR A 43 -6.80 -13.11 -14.61
N LYS A 44 -5.54 -13.51 -14.38
CA LYS A 44 -4.38 -12.80 -14.92
C LYS A 44 -4.44 -12.75 -16.44
N HIS A 45 -4.69 -13.89 -17.08
CA HIS A 45 -4.86 -13.98 -18.53
C HIS A 45 -6.06 -13.18 -19.03
N TYR A 46 -7.15 -13.13 -18.26
CA TYR A 46 -8.33 -12.33 -18.61
C TYR A 46 -8.06 -10.81 -18.58
N PHE A 47 -7.29 -10.34 -17.60
CA PHE A 47 -7.02 -8.90 -17.40
C PHE A 47 -5.85 -8.37 -18.24
N GLU A 48 -4.88 -9.21 -18.60
CA GLU A 48 -3.67 -8.82 -19.34
C GLU A 48 -3.95 -8.08 -20.67
N PRO A 49 -4.86 -8.55 -21.56
CA PRO A 49 -5.19 -7.84 -22.81
C PRO A 49 -5.83 -6.45 -22.59
N LEU A 50 -6.34 -6.17 -21.39
CA LEU A 50 -6.91 -4.88 -21.02
C LEU A 50 -5.85 -3.89 -20.49
N GLY A 51 -4.58 -4.30 -20.43
CA GLY A 51 -3.50 -3.52 -19.82
C GLY A 51 -3.57 -3.49 -18.30
N LEU A 52 -4.26 -4.45 -17.67
CA LEU A 52 -4.44 -4.53 -16.22
C LEU A 52 -3.60 -5.68 -15.68
N ASN A 53 -2.49 -5.36 -15.01
CA ASN A 53 -1.60 -6.37 -14.44
C ASN A 53 -2.12 -6.81 -13.07
N LEU A 54 -2.70 -8.01 -13.00
CA LEU A 54 -3.12 -8.63 -11.74
C LEU A 54 -1.90 -9.21 -11.00
N VAL A 55 -1.59 -8.63 -9.85
CA VAL A 55 -0.47 -9.05 -9.01
C VAL A 55 -0.97 -9.83 -7.80
N ARG A 56 -0.44 -11.04 -7.58
CA ARG A 56 -0.50 -11.73 -6.30
C ARG A 56 0.76 -11.40 -5.49
N HIS A 57 0.58 -10.75 -4.35
CA HIS A 57 1.68 -10.42 -3.46
C HIS A 57 2.15 -11.67 -2.66
N PRO A 58 3.45 -11.80 -2.30
CA PRO A 58 3.95 -12.92 -1.49
C PRO A 58 3.26 -13.09 -0.12
N ARG A 59 2.64 -12.03 0.39
CA ARG A 59 1.86 -12.05 1.65
C ARG A 59 0.37 -12.39 1.46
N ASP A 60 0.01 -12.88 0.28
CA ASP A 60 -1.29 -13.45 -0.08
C ASP A 60 -2.46 -12.44 -0.13
N PHE A 61 -2.22 -11.34 -0.85
CA PHE A 61 -3.27 -10.40 -1.25
C PHE A 61 -3.08 -10.00 -2.72
N PHE A 62 -4.13 -9.48 -3.33
CA PHE A 62 -4.18 -9.17 -4.76
C PHE A 62 -4.45 -7.69 -5.01
N PHE A 63 -3.85 -7.13 -6.07
CA PHE A 63 -4.08 -5.77 -6.52
C PHE A 63 -3.79 -5.64 -8.03
N PHE A 64 -4.28 -4.56 -8.65
CA PHE A 64 -3.80 -4.18 -9.98
C PHE A 64 -2.57 -3.30 -9.89
N HIS A 65 -1.56 -3.64 -10.69
CA HIS A 65 -0.49 -2.74 -11.05
C HIS A 65 -0.78 -2.15 -12.43
N THR A 66 -0.56 -0.84 -12.57
CA THR A 66 -0.75 -0.12 -13.84
C THR A 66 0.51 0.67 -14.16
N GLU A 67 1.15 0.39 -15.28
CA GLU A 67 2.35 1.12 -15.75
C GLU A 67 2.02 2.60 -16.02
N ALA A 68 0.78 2.91 -16.43
CA ALA A 68 0.30 4.29 -16.64
C ALA A 68 0.30 5.17 -15.37
N ALA A 69 0.49 4.58 -14.17
CA ALA A 69 0.59 5.34 -12.92
C ALA A 69 1.88 6.18 -12.84
N GLU A 70 2.91 5.88 -13.63
CA GLU A 70 4.17 6.62 -13.62
C GLU A 70 4.04 8.04 -14.21
N GLY A 71 3.01 8.31 -15.02
CA GLY A 71 2.72 9.63 -15.60
C GLY A 71 1.44 10.31 -15.11
N THR A 72 0.68 9.68 -14.22
CA THR A 72 -0.61 10.19 -13.73
C THR A 72 -0.46 10.74 -12.31
N PRO A 73 -1.02 11.91 -11.97
CA PRO A 73 -1.02 12.39 -10.60
C PRO A 73 -1.63 11.34 -9.66
N PRO A 74 -1.01 11.09 -8.48
CA PRO A 74 -1.56 10.15 -7.52
C PRO A 74 -2.99 10.55 -7.13
N ALA A 75 -3.84 9.56 -6.89
CA ALA A 75 -5.20 9.82 -6.43
C ALA A 75 -5.18 10.72 -5.19
N ALA A 76 -6.03 11.73 -5.13
CA ALA A 76 -6.06 12.70 -4.02
C ALA A 76 -6.23 12.05 -2.64
N SER A 77 -6.84 10.86 -2.57
CA SER A 77 -6.98 10.08 -1.35
C SER A 77 -5.68 9.48 -0.81
N LEU A 78 -4.60 9.43 -1.61
CA LEU A 78 -3.33 8.83 -1.18
C LEU A 78 -2.55 9.72 -0.21
N ALA A 79 -2.59 11.05 -0.40
CA ALA A 79 -1.83 11.95 0.46
C ALA A 79 -2.30 11.91 1.94
N PRO A 80 -3.61 11.96 2.25
CA PRO A 80 -4.08 11.79 3.63
C PRO A 80 -3.72 10.43 4.24
N MET A 81 -3.80 9.35 3.45
CA MET A 81 -3.41 8.01 3.91
C MET A 81 -1.92 7.94 4.23
N ALA A 82 -1.06 8.47 3.37
CA ALA A 82 0.38 8.47 3.57
C ALA A 82 0.78 9.27 4.82
N VAL A 83 0.20 10.46 5.02
CA VAL A 83 0.45 11.27 6.22
C VAL A 83 -0.01 10.54 7.49
N PHE A 84 -1.19 9.91 7.46
CA PHE A 84 -1.67 9.13 8.60
C PHE A 84 -0.73 7.96 8.92
N CYS A 85 -0.31 7.18 7.92
CA CYS A 85 0.63 6.08 8.09
C CYS A 85 1.99 6.57 8.64
N PHE A 86 2.51 7.69 8.15
CA PHE A 86 3.73 8.32 8.66
C PHE A 86 3.61 8.64 10.15
N ILE A 87 2.50 9.26 10.57
CA ILE A 87 2.26 9.57 11.99
C ILE A 87 2.22 8.30 12.84
N MET A 88 1.58 7.23 12.34
CA MET A 88 1.51 5.95 13.05
C MET A 88 2.88 5.30 13.22
N ILE A 89 3.70 5.31 12.16
CA ILE A 89 5.08 4.80 12.18
C ILE A 89 5.93 5.62 13.15
N GLU A 90 5.88 6.94 13.07
CA GLU A 90 6.70 7.82 13.90
C GLU A 90 6.29 7.74 15.38
N ALA A 91 4.99 7.66 15.69
CA ALA A 91 4.51 7.46 17.05
C ALA A 91 5.00 6.12 17.62
N ALA A 92 4.93 5.03 16.86
CA ALA A 92 5.44 3.73 17.27
C ALA A 92 6.96 3.77 17.52
N ALA A 93 7.71 4.42 16.63
CA ALA A 93 9.16 4.59 16.76
C ALA A 93 9.56 5.40 18.00
N ASN A 94 8.84 6.50 18.27
CA ASN A 94 9.06 7.32 19.46
C ASN A 94 8.79 6.57 20.77
N GLU A 95 7.90 5.58 20.75
CA GLU A 95 7.64 4.67 21.87
C GLU A 95 8.62 3.48 21.93
N GLY A 96 9.57 3.39 20.99
CA GLY A 96 10.53 2.29 20.90
C GLY A 96 9.90 0.94 20.51
N ARG A 97 8.71 0.96 19.90
CA ARG A 97 8.00 -0.26 19.51
C ARG A 97 8.52 -0.82 18.18
N PRO A 98 8.51 -2.16 17.99
CA PRO A 98 8.73 -2.76 16.68
C PRO A 98 7.59 -2.36 15.74
N ILE A 99 7.88 -1.46 14.79
CA ILE A 99 6.87 -0.78 13.96
C ILE A 99 5.96 -1.76 13.20
N GLU A 100 6.55 -2.71 12.48
CA GLU A 100 5.80 -3.67 11.65
C GLU A 100 4.88 -4.55 12.50
N GLU A 101 5.41 -5.11 13.59
CA GLU A 101 4.66 -5.93 14.54
C GLU A 101 3.52 -5.12 15.15
N TYR A 102 3.83 -3.97 15.76
CA TYR A 102 2.85 -3.10 16.41
C TYR A 102 1.70 -2.70 15.49
N LEU A 103 1.98 -2.28 14.25
CA LEU A 103 0.93 -1.81 13.35
C LEU A 103 0.04 -2.96 12.84
N LEU A 104 0.58 -4.18 12.71
CA LEU A 104 -0.15 -5.30 12.10
C LEU A 104 -0.82 -6.24 13.10
N THR A 105 -0.43 -6.19 14.38
CA THR A 105 -1.05 -7.02 15.43
C THR A 105 -2.09 -6.28 16.26
N GLU A 106 -1.98 -4.96 16.38
CA GLU A 106 -2.81 -4.18 17.28
C GLU A 106 -4.18 -3.81 16.71
N ARG A 107 -5.11 -3.55 17.64
CA ARG A 107 -6.40 -2.90 17.35
C ARG A 107 -6.36 -1.48 17.90
N PHE A 108 -6.71 -0.54 17.05
CA PHE A 108 -6.64 0.89 17.29
C PHE A 108 -8.03 1.46 17.47
N THR A 109 -8.22 2.31 18.48
CA THR A 109 -9.46 3.10 18.67
C THR A 109 -9.26 4.50 18.09
N LEU A 110 -10.23 5.06 17.36
CA LEU A 110 -10.11 6.42 16.80
C LEU A 110 -9.80 7.47 17.88
N ALA A 111 -10.47 7.41 19.02
CA ALA A 111 -10.26 8.34 20.15
C ALA A 111 -8.83 8.27 20.73
N GLY A 112 -8.16 7.12 20.62
CA GLY A 112 -6.82 6.90 21.16
C GLY A 112 -5.68 7.34 20.23
N MET A 113 -5.99 7.81 19.02
CA MET A 113 -5.00 8.00 17.96
C MET A 113 -4.07 9.21 18.22
N PRO A 114 -2.77 9.08 17.91
CA PRO A 114 -1.78 10.12 18.19
C PRO A 114 -1.97 11.40 17.37
N HIS A 115 -2.75 11.35 16.28
CA HIS A 115 -2.92 12.43 15.30
C HIS A 115 -3.37 13.80 15.87
N LEU A 116 -4.07 13.82 17.01
CA LEU A 116 -4.48 15.06 17.70
C LEU A 116 -3.72 15.31 19.01
N LYS A 117 -2.71 14.49 19.35
CA LYS A 117 -1.97 14.59 20.62
C LYS A 117 -0.83 15.61 20.58
N SER A 118 -0.31 15.94 19.41
CA SER A 118 0.75 16.95 19.24
C SER A 118 0.36 18.00 18.20
N ASP A 119 0.82 19.23 18.38
CA ASP A 119 0.56 20.31 17.42
C ASP A 119 1.22 20.03 16.06
N ARG A 120 2.34 19.29 16.06
CA ARG A 120 2.98 18.80 14.84
C ARG A 120 2.08 17.83 14.06
N TYR A 121 1.50 16.83 14.73
CA TYR A 121 0.59 15.88 14.08
C TYR A 121 -0.69 16.53 13.60
N LYS A 122 -1.25 17.47 14.38
CA LYS A 122 -2.37 18.29 13.93
C LYS A 122 -2.02 19.07 12.66
N ALA A 123 -0.85 19.71 12.61
CA ALA A 123 -0.42 20.47 11.44
C ALA A 123 -0.29 19.58 10.19
N HIS A 124 0.29 18.38 10.32
CA HIS A 124 0.39 17.43 9.20
C HIS A 124 -0.98 16.98 8.69
N MET A 125 -1.91 16.62 9.59
CA MET A 125 -3.25 16.18 9.19
C MET A 125 -4.09 17.31 8.59
N ARG A 126 -3.98 18.53 9.12
CA ARG A 126 -4.65 19.72 8.54
C ARG A 126 -4.17 20.03 7.13
N ALA A 127 -2.87 19.82 6.85
CA ALA A 127 -2.31 20.02 5.50
C ALA A 127 -2.92 19.07 4.45
N VAL A 128 -3.56 17.98 4.88
CA VAL A 128 -4.28 17.01 4.05
C VAL A 128 -5.79 16.99 4.32
N GLU A 129 -6.32 18.11 4.84
CA GLU A 129 -7.75 18.34 5.07
C GLU A 129 -8.41 17.37 6.07
N VAL A 130 -7.64 16.87 7.04
CA VAL A 130 -8.12 16.05 8.14
C VAL A 130 -7.94 16.81 9.46
N ASP A 131 -8.94 17.62 9.80
CA ASP A 131 -8.82 18.58 10.90
C ASP A 131 -9.33 18.05 12.26
N ASP A 132 -10.19 17.05 12.23
CA ASP A 132 -10.91 16.52 13.39
C ASP A 132 -11.13 15.00 13.32
N GLU A 133 -11.73 14.45 14.37
CA GLU A 133 -12.02 13.02 14.50
C GLU A 133 -12.99 12.53 13.41
N ASN A 134 -13.90 13.37 12.92
CA ASN A 134 -14.81 13.02 11.84
C ASN A 134 -14.08 12.90 10.49
N GLY A 135 -13.12 13.79 10.24
CA GLY A 135 -12.17 13.69 9.14
C GLY A 135 -11.38 12.39 9.21
N LEU A 136 -10.85 12.05 10.39
CA LEU A 136 -10.14 10.77 10.58
C LEU A 136 -11.08 9.58 10.32
N ARG A 137 -12.31 9.60 10.84
CA ARG A 137 -13.29 8.53 10.60
C ARG A 137 -13.55 8.32 9.11
N LYS A 138 -13.70 9.40 8.34
CA LYS A 138 -13.83 9.33 6.87
C LYS A 138 -12.59 8.75 6.21
N LEU A 139 -11.39 9.13 6.66
CA LEU A 139 -10.13 8.60 6.16
C LEU A 139 -10.04 7.08 6.39
N ILE A 140 -10.28 6.61 7.63
CA ILE A 140 -10.22 5.18 7.98
C ILE A 140 -11.26 4.37 7.19
N ARG A 141 -12.48 4.89 6.99
CA ARG A 141 -13.49 4.25 6.12
C ARG A 141 -13.07 4.17 4.66
N SER A 142 -12.38 5.21 4.16
CA SER A 142 -11.80 5.20 2.82
C SER A 142 -10.71 4.13 2.72
N MET A 143 -9.82 4.05 3.71
CA MET A 143 -8.80 2.99 3.80
C MET A 143 -9.42 1.59 3.85
N ALA A 144 -10.54 1.42 4.56
CA ALA A 144 -11.26 0.14 4.64
C ALA A 144 -11.83 -0.28 3.29
N THR A 145 -12.44 0.67 2.56
CA THR A 145 -12.93 0.45 1.20
C THR A 145 -11.81 -0.03 0.27
N LYS A 146 -10.60 0.51 0.45
CA LYS A 146 -9.39 0.16 -0.29
C LYS A 146 -8.70 -1.11 0.22
N GLY A 147 -9.15 -1.74 1.29
CA GLY A 147 -8.57 -2.98 1.83
C GLY A 147 -7.27 -2.79 2.61
N TRP A 148 -6.98 -1.57 3.09
CA TRP A 148 -5.82 -1.30 3.96
C TRP A 148 -6.08 -1.61 5.43
N VAL A 149 -7.34 -1.49 5.84
CA VAL A 149 -7.76 -1.66 7.23
C VAL A 149 -9.08 -2.44 7.29
N GLU A 150 -9.30 -3.14 8.39
CA GLU A 150 -10.62 -3.59 8.82
C GLU A 150 -11.13 -2.58 9.84
N TYR A 151 -12.33 -2.02 9.63
CA TYR A 151 -12.93 -1.01 10.49
C TYR A 151 -14.28 -1.51 11.03
N ASN A 152 -14.46 -1.39 12.34
CA ASN A 152 -15.62 -1.90 13.08
C ASN A 152 -16.54 -0.75 13.53
N ASN A 153 -17.77 -1.11 13.90
CA ASN A 153 -18.81 -0.13 14.29
C ASN A 153 -18.56 0.56 15.64
N ASP A 154 -17.63 0.05 16.45
CA ASP A 154 -17.21 0.61 17.74
C ASP A 154 -16.05 1.61 17.60
N ASP A 155 -15.84 2.16 16.39
CA ASP A 155 -14.72 3.06 16.07
C ASP A 155 -13.33 2.45 16.33
N THR A 156 -13.24 1.13 16.19
CA THR A 156 -11.96 0.41 16.17
C THR A 156 -11.55 0.00 14.77
N PHE A 157 -10.25 -0.08 14.52
CA PHE A 157 -9.71 -0.64 13.28
C PHE A 157 -8.40 -1.40 13.53
N ARG A 158 -8.02 -2.23 12.56
CA ARG A 158 -6.68 -2.82 12.48
C ARG A 158 -6.16 -2.69 11.06
N PHE A 159 -4.84 -2.58 10.89
CA PHE A 159 -4.23 -2.66 9.57
C PHE A 159 -4.29 -4.09 9.02
N LEU A 160 -4.44 -4.19 7.71
CA LEU A 160 -4.41 -5.45 6.97
C LEU A 160 -3.06 -5.63 6.28
N ARG A 161 -2.80 -6.85 5.80
CA ARG A 161 -1.55 -7.22 5.12
C ARG A 161 -1.12 -6.28 3.98
N PRO A 162 -2.01 -5.63 3.20
CA PRO A 162 -1.60 -4.65 2.21
C PRO A 162 -0.76 -3.49 2.75
N PHE A 163 -0.79 -3.23 4.06
CA PHE A 163 0.07 -2.24 4.68
C PHE A 163 1.57 -2.49 4.41
N HIS A 164 1.99 -3.75 4.22
CA HIS A 164 3.38 -4.06 3.86
C HIS A 164 3.82 -3.41 2.54
N ARG A 165 2.90 -3.07 1.62
CA ARG A 165 3.25 -2.34 0.38
C ARG A 165 3.86 -0.97 0.66
N LEU A 166 3.51 -0.35 1.79
CA LEU A 166 4.15 0.90 2.20
C LEU A 166 5.63 0.67 2.50
N PHE A 167 5.96 -0.40 3.23
CA PHE A 167 7.35 -0.75 3.53
C PHE A 167 8.13 -1.15 2.28
N ASP A 168 7.54 -1.98 1.41
CA ASP A 168 8.15 -2.36 0.13
C ASP A 168 8.46 -1.10 -0.70
N LYS A 169 7.53 -0.14 -0.77
CA LYS A 169 7.74 1.12 -1.50
C LYS A 169 8.80 2.01 -0.88
N CYS A 170 8.86 2.11 0.45
CA CYS A 170 9.95 2.83 1.12
C CYS A 170 11.32 2.20 0.79
N GLN A 171 11.42 0.87 0.75
CA GLN A 171 12.65 0.17 0.37
C GLN A 171 13.01 0.40 -1.11
N GLU A 172 12.04 0.28 -2.02
CA GLU A 172 12.24 0.55 -3.46
C GLU A 172 12.76 1.98 -3.68
N ILE A 173 12.19 2.98 -3.02
CA ILE A 173 12.63 4.39 -3.12
C ILE A 173 14.04 4.58 -2.54
N SER A 174 14.33 3.97 -1.38
CA SER A 174 15.66 4.04 -0.76
C SER A 174 16.73 3.45 -1.67
N GLN A 175 16.47 2.28 -2.26
CA GLN A 175 17.39 1.61 -3.17
C GLN A 175 17.61 2.40 -4.46
N ALA A 176 16.54 2.98 -5.03
CA ALA A 176 16.65 3.84 -6.20
C ALA A 176 17.52 5.07 -5.92
N ALA A 177 17.35 5.72 -4.76
CA ALA A 177 18.16 6.86 -4.35
C ALA A 177 19.63 6.48 -4.11
N GLU A 178 19.92 5.31 -3.54
CA GLU A 178 21.29 4.80 -3.38
C GLU A 178 21.96 4.50 -4.73
N GLN A 179 21.20 3.94 -5.68
CA GLN A 179 21.70 3.63 -7.02
C GLN A 179 21.98 4.90 -7.83
N GLU A 180 21.08 5.89 -7.78
CA GLU A 180 21.29 7.20 -8.41
C GLU A 180 22.55 7.89 -7.85
N ASN A 181 22.75 7.86 -6.53
CA ASN A 181 23.92 8.43 -5.89
C ASN A 181 25.23 7.71 -6.28
N ARG A 182 25.17 6.39 -6.51
CA ARG A 182 26.30 5.60 -7.00
C ARG A 182 26.65 5.93 -8.46
N ASP A 183 25.64 6.15 -9.29
CA ASP A 183 25.84 6.46 -10.72
C ASP A 183 26.35 7.90 -10.96
N VAL A 184 26.18 8.81 -9.99
CA VAL A 184 26.75 10.18 -10.01
C VAL A 184 28.25 10.21 -9.63
N LEU A 185 28.82 9.11 -9.10
CA LEU A 185 30.25 8.98 -8.78
C LEU A 185 31.00 7.97 -9.69
N PRO A 186 31.11 8.18 -11.01
CA PRO A 186 32.00 7.37 -11.82
C PRO A 186 33.47 7.81 -11.64
N GLY A 187 34.27 7.00 -10.95
CA GLY A 187 35.72 6.96 -11.17
C GLY A 187 36.62 7.89 -10.33
N LEU A 188 36.61 7.74 -9.00
CA LEU A 188 37.76 8.10 -8.17
C LEU A 188 38.47 6.82 -7.71
N GLU A 189 38.99 6.03 -8.64
CA GLU A 189 40.15 5.20 -8.32
C GLU A 189 41.37 6.13 -8.28
N PRO A 190 42.06 6.29 -7.14
CA PRO A 190 43.32 7.01 -7.14
C PRO A 190 44.31 6.21 -7.98
N LYS A 191 44.69 6.74 -9.15
CA LYS A 191 45.90 6.29 -9.85
C LYS A 191 47.08 6.52 -8.92
N ILE A 192 47.51 5.46 -8.26
CA ILE A 192 48.83 5.41 -7.62
C ILE A 192 49.82 5.32 -8.79
N ASP A 193 50.48 6.43 -9.12
CA ASP A 193 51.59 6.41 -10.07
C ASP A 193 52.73 5.58 -9.45
N PRO A 194 53.17 4.48 -10.10
CA PRO A 194 54.19 3.60 -9.54
C PRO A 194 55.63 4.09 -9.76
N GLU A 195 55.85 5.32 -10.23
CA GLU A 195 57.19 5.85 -10.47
C GLU A 195 57.45 7.15 -9.70
N MET A 196 57.74 6.99 -8.41
CA MET A 196 58.72 7.85 -7.74
C MET A 196 59.60 6.98 -6.84
N ASN A 197 60.68 6.47 -7.43
CA ASN A 197 61.92 6.16 -6.74
C ASN A 197 63.09 6.52 -7.66
#